data_AF-A0A0L6VDS9-F1
#
_entry.id   AF-A0A0L6VDS9-F1
#
_cell.length_a   1.000
_cell.length_b   1.000
_cell.length_c   1.000
_cell.angle_alpha   90.00
_cell.angle_beta   90.00
_cell.angle_gamma   90.00
#
_symmetry.space_group_name_H-M   'P 1'
#
loop_
_entity.id
_entity.type
_entity.pdbx_description
1 polymer ?
#
loop_
_entity_poly.entity_id
_entity_poly.type
_entity_poly.pdbx_seq_one_letter_code
_entity_poly.pdbx_strand_id
1 'polypeptide(L)'
;MADDSSHAPPAQPSIKRPLTGLHMLLKTVLDDASNQDVSGAVRVPAGLINVLLEMLLSAERTMHSLQDTVDRLNASVDTKMSATNKPILAHLTELEKTLGPSADCVKAHPQVVW
;
A
#
# COMPACT_ATOMS: atom_id res chain seq x y z
N MET A 1 -9.75 30.22 32.20
CA MET A 1 -9.33 28.83 31.96
C MET A 1 -9.37 28.60 30.45
N ALA A 2 -8.24 28.72 29.76
CA ALA A 2 -8.13 28.42 28.34
C ALA A 2 -6.89 27.53 28.19
N ASP A 3 -7.12 26.25 27.92
CA ASP A 3 -6.07 25.28 27.61
C ASP A 3 -5.61 25.53 26.17
N ASP A 4 -4.39 26.04 26.05
CA ASP A 4 -3.68 26.24 24.79
C ASP A 4 -3.00 24.92 24.41
N SER A 5 -3.67 24.11 23.59
CA SER A 5 -3.14 22.82 23.13
C SER A 5 -2.07 23.05 22.06
N SER A 6 -0.85 23.35 22.50
CA SER A 6 0.34 23.34 21.64
C SER A 6 0.69 21.90 21.25
N HIS A 7 0.05 21.38 20.20
CA HIS A 7 0.47 20.15 19.56
C HIS A 7 1.76 20.42 18.77
N ALA A 8 2.90 20.14 19.40
CA ALA A 8 4.17 20.11 18.69
C ALA A 8 4.12 19.00 17.61
N PRO A 9 4.57 19.28 16.37
CA PRO A 9 4.66 18.26 15.33
C PRO A 9 5.54 17.10 15.82
N PRO A 10 5.19 15.84 15.51
CA PRO A 10 6.03 14.71 15.86
C PRO A 10 7.42 14.91 15.28
N ALA A 11 8.44 14.69 16.11
CA ALA A 11 9.83 14.81 15.71
C ALA A 11 10.06 13.96 14.46
N GLN A 12 10.38 14.63 13.35
CA GLN A 12 10.73 13.97 12.11
C GLN A 12 11.94 13.07 12.42
N PRO A 13 11.87 11.75 12.17
CA PRO A 13 13.04 10.91 12.35
C PRO A 13 14.16 11.51 11.52
N SER A 14 15.31 11.77 12.15
CA SER A 14 16.53 12.10 11.41
C SER A 14 16.83 10.90 10.53
N ILE A 15 16.33 10.93 9.29
CA ILE A 15 16.65 9.96 8.25
C ILE A 15 18.10 10.25 7.88
N LYS A 16 19.02 9.75 8.70
CA LYS A 16 20.39 9.53 8.26
C LYS A 16 20.22 8.48 7.18
N ARG A 17 20.16 8.94 5.92
CA ARG A 17 19.92 8.09 4.76
C ARG A 17 20.89 6.92 4.89
N PRO A 18 20.41 5.66 4.91
CA PRO A 18 21.30 4.52 5.01
C PRO A 18 22.38 4.71 3.94
N LEU A 19 23.65 4.61 4.32
CA LEU A 19 24.70 4.54 3.32
C LEU A 19 24.47 3.24 2.55
N THR A 20 23.72 3.32 1.46
CA THR A 20 23.48 2.19 0.58
C THR A 20 24.79 1.82 -0.09
N GLY A 21 24.94 0.54 -0.47
CA GLY A 21 26.14 0.08 -1.19
C GLY A 21 26.43 0.93 -2.43
N LEU A 22 25.38 1.38 -3.14
CA LEU A 22 25.48 2.33 -4.24
C LEU A 22 26.07 3.68 -3.83
N HIS A 23 25.57 4.25 -2.73
CA HIS A 23 26.08 5.53 -2.24
C HIS A 23 27.56 5.44 -1.85
N MET A 24 27.98 4.37 -1.18
CA MET A 24 29.40 4.14 -0.89
C MET A 24 30.20 3.96 -2.18
N LEU A 25 29.72 3.16 -3.13
CA LEU A 25 30.41 2.91 -4.40
C LEU A 25 30.63 4.21 -5.19
N LEU A 26 29.58 5.02 -5.35
CA LEU A 26 29.66 6.31 -6.03
C LEU A 26 30.59 7.27 -5.30
N LYS A 27 30.48 7.36 -3.97
CA LYS A 27 31.37 8.21 -3.17
C LYS A 27 32.83 7.82 -3.35
N THR A 28 33.15 6.52 -3.30
CA THR A 28 34.53 6.04 -3.49
C THR A 28 35.07 6.38 -4.88
N VAL A 29 34.26 6.22 -5.93
CA VAL A 29 34.69 6.56 -7.30
C VAL A 29 34.90 8.07 -7.48
N LEU A 30 34.06 8.90 -6.85
CA LEU A 30 34.12 10.36 -6.95
C LEU A 30 35.23 10.98 -6.09
N ASP A 31 35.50 10.42 -4.90
CA ASP A 31 36.51 10.91 -3.96
C ASP A 31 37.94 10.46 -4.35
N ASP A 32 38.08 9.49 -5.26
CA ASP A 32 39.38 9.01 -5.73
C ASP A 32 40.00 10.00 -6.74
N ALA A 33 40.98 10.75 -6.26
CA ALA A 33 41.71 11.75 -7.04
C ALA A 33 42.42 11.15 -8.27
N SER A 34 42.71 9.84 -8.29
CA SER A 34 43.31 9.18 -9.47
C SER A 34 42.33 9.06 -10.64
N ASN A 35 41.03 9.22 -10.38
CA ASN A 35 39.99 9.26 -11.40
C ASN A 35 39.74 10.67 -11.93
N GLN A 36 40.44 11.71 -11.48
CA GLN A 36 40.25 13.07 -12.00
C GLN A 36 41.29 13.40 -13.07
N ASP A 37 40.86 13.99 -14.18
CA ASP A 37 41.77 14.53 -15.19
C ASP A 37 42.28 15.93 -14.81
N VAL A 38 43.14 16.51 -15.65
CA VAL A 38 43.75 17.84 -15.42
C VAL A 38 42.69 18.96 -15.39
N SER A 39 41.50 18.73 -15.94
CA SER A 39 40.36 19.64 -15.90
C SER A 39 39.50 19.44 -14.63
N GLY A 40 39.80 18.45 -13.79
CA GLY A 40 38.99 18.05 -12.65
C GLY A 40 37.77 17.19 -13.03
N ALA A 41 37.68 16.72 -14.29
CA ALA A 41 36.59 15.84 -14.69
C ALA A 41 36.84 14.41 -14.18
N VAL A 42 35.80 13.79 -13.61
CA VAL A 42 35.89 12.41 -13.11
C VAL A 42 35.76 11.42 -14.26
N ARG A 43 36.80 10.64 -14.49
CA ARG A 43 36.83 9.47 -15.35
C ARG A 43 36.06 8.33 -14.68
N VAL A 44 34.92 8.00 -15.25
CA VAL A 44 34.09 6.88 -14.76
C VAL A 44 34.74 5.54 -15.16
N PRO A 45 35.02 4.62 -14.20
CA PRO A 45 35.51 3.29 -14.52
C PRO A 45 34.50 2.53 -15.39
N ALA A 46 34.96 1.89 -16.46
CA ALA A 46 34.08 1.14 -17.37
C ALA A 46 33.26 0.05 -16.65
N GLY A 47 33.83 -0.58 -15.60
CA GLY A 47 33.14 -1.57 -14.79
C GLY A 47 32.03 -1.02 -13.90
N LEU A 48 32.02 0.29 -13.59
CA LEU A 48 30.99 0.90 -12.74
C LEU A 48 29.62 0.79 -13.40
N ILE A 49 29.54 1.01 -14.72
CA ILE A 49 28.28 0.93 -15.47
C ILE A 49 27.68 -0.47 -15.36
N ASN A 50 28.50 -1.52 -15.46
CA ASN A 50 28.03 -2.91 -15.33
C ASN A 50 27.46 -3.18 -13.94
N VAL A 51 28.16 -2.74 -12.88
CA VAL A 51 27.67 -2.89 -11.50
C VAL A 51 26.35 -2.15 -11.31
N LEU A 52 26.20 -0.94 -11.85
CA LEU A 52 24.95 -0.18 -11.78
C LEU A 52 23.81 -0.91 -12.50
N LEU A 53 24.05 -1.47 -13.68
CA LEU A 53 23.06 -2.25 -14.42
C LEU A 53 22.64 -3.51 -13.67
N GLU A 54 23.58 -4.25 -13.07
CA GLU A 54 23.28 -5.42 -12.23
C GLU A 54 22.45 -5.05 -11.00
N MET A 55 22.79 -3.95 -10.33
CA MET A 55 22.02 -3.44 -9.19
C MET A 55 20.60 -3.05 -9.60
N LEU A 56 20.43 -2.40 -10.75
CA LEU A 56 19.11 -2.03 -11.28
C LEU A 56 18.28 -3.26 -11.63
N LEU A 57 18.86 -4.24 -12.32
CA LEU A 57 18.18 -5.50 -12.67
C LEU A 57 17.77 -6.28 -11.41
N SER A 58 18.64 -6.29 -10.39
CA SER A 58 18.32 -6.89 -9.10
C SER A 58 17.15 -6.19 -8.42
N ALA A 59 17.17 -4.86 -8.39
CA ALA A 59 16.07 -4.06 -7.83
C ALA A 59 14.75 -4.31 -8.58
N GLU A 60 14.77 -4.33 -9.91
CA GLU A 60 13.61 -4.66 -10.75
C GLU A 60 13.03 -6.04 -10.42
N ARG A 61 13.88 -7.07 -10.32
CA ARG A 61 13.45 -8.41 -9.92
C ARG A 61 12.81 -8.43 -8.53
N THR A 62 13.37 -7.70 -7.57
CA THR A 62 12.78 -7.61 -6.22
C THR A 62 11.43 -6.89 -6.23
N MET A 63 11.28 -5.83 -7.03
CA MET A 63 10.00 -5.12 -7.16
C MET A 63 8.93 -6.01 -7.78
N HIS A 64 9.27 -6.77 -8.84
CA HIS A 64 8.35 -7.74 -9.43
C HIS A 64 7.92 -8.82 -8.42
N SER A 65 8.86 -9.39 -7.68
CA SER A 65 8.54 -10.40 -6.65
C SER A 65 7.62 -9.84 -5.54
N LEU A 66 7.82 -8.58 -5.17
CA LEU A 66 6.96 -7.90 -4.21
C LEU A 66 5.55 -7.70 -4.79
N GLN A 67 5.45 -7.24 -6.04
CA GLN A 67 4.18 -7.08 -6.74
C GLN A 67 3.41 -8.41 -6.79
N ASP A 68 4.05 -9.50 -7.21
CA ASP A 68 3.44 -10.84 -7.26
C ASP A 68 2.93 -11.28 -5.88
N THR A 69 3.66 -10.93 -4.81
CA THR A 69 3.26 -11.26 -3.45
C THR A 69 2.05 -10.45 -3.00
N VAL A 70 1.98 -9.16 -3.35
CA VAL A 70 0.83 -8.29 -3.10
C VAL A 70 -0.39 -8.80 -3.85
N ASP A 71 -0.23 -9.17 -5.12
CA ASP A 71 -1.33 -9.67 -5.95
C ASP A 71 -1.88 -10.99 -5.41
N ARG A 72 -1.00 -11.91 -5.00
CA ARG A 72 -1.41 -13.15 -4.34
C ARG A 72 -2.12 -12.91 -3.00
N LEU A 73 -1.66 -11.93 -2.24
CA LEU A 73 -2.30 -11.55 -0.97
C LEU A 73 -3.70 -10.99 -1.22
N ASN A 74 -3.85 -10.09 -2.20
CA ASN A 74 -5.15 -9.52 -2.58
C ASN A 74 -6.13 -10.62 -3.02
N ALA A 75 -5.72 -11.52 -3.92
CA ALA A 75 -6.55 -12.64 -4.36
C ALA A 75 -6.99 -13.55 -3.20
N SER A 76 -6.11 -13.78 -2.22
CA SER A 76 -6.40 -14.56 -1.02
C SER A 76 -7.43 -13.88 -0.13
N VAL A 77 -7.27 -12.56 0.10
CA VAL A 77 -8.20 -11.74 0.88
C VAL A 77 -9.57 -11.71 0.20
N ASP A 78 -9.64 -11.49 -1.11
CA ASP A 78 -10.89 -11.46 -1.87
C ASP A 78 -11.61 -12.80 -1.80
N THR A 79 -10.87 -13.91 -1.93
CA THR A 79 -11.44 -15.26 -1.80
C THR A 79 -12.05 -15.48 -0.42
N LYS A 80 -11.32 -15.09 0.64
CA LYS A 80 -11.78 -15.24 2.02
C LYS A 80 -12.99 -14.34 2.33
N MET A 81 -12.96 -13.10 1.83
CA MET A 81 -14.06 -12.15 1.99
C MET A 81 -15.30 -12.63 1.25
N SER A 82 -15.14 -13.15 0.02
CA SER A 82 -16.23 -13.78 -0.74
C SER A 82 -16.81 -14.98 0.00
N ALA A 83 -15.96 -15.87 0.53
CA ALA A 83 -16.40 -17.04 1.29
C ALA A 83 -17.18 -16.66 2.57
N THR A 84 -16.81 -15.56 3.22
CA THR A 84 -17.50 -15.07 4.42
C THR A 84 -18.79 -14.33 4.10
N ASN A 85 -18.77 -13.50 3.05
CA ASN A 85 -19.90 -12.61 2.73
C ASN A 85 -21.03 -13.34 2.00
N LYS A 86 -20.71 -14.36 1.19
CA LYS A 86 -21.72 -15.18 0.47
C LYS A 86 -22.82 -15.75 1.40
N PRO A 87 -22.50 -16.44 2.51
CA PRO A 87 -23.54 -16.97 3.40
C PRO A 87 -24.30 -15.85 4.12
N ILE A 88 -23.63 -14.77 4.52
CA ILE A 88 -24.31 -13.62 5.16
C ILE A 88 -25.34 -13.00 4.21
N LEU A 89 -24.96 -12.76 2.95
CA LEU A 89 -25.87 -12.25 1.93
C LEU A 89 -27.02 -13.21 1.65
N ALA A 90 -26.76 -14.53 1.64
CA ALA A 90 -27.82 -15.52 1.48
C ALA A 90 -28.86 -15.44 2.61
N HIS A 91 -28.41 -15.35 3.87
CA HIS A 91 -29.30 -15.19 5.03
C HIS A 91 -30.07 -13.87 5.01
N LEU A 92 -29.44 -12.76 4.63
CA LEU A 92 -30.12 -11.48 4.48
C LEU A 92 -31.20 -11.53 3.39
N THR A 93 -30.92 -12.19 2.27
CA THR A 93 -31.89 -12.38 1.17
C THR A 93 -33.06 -13.27 1.61
N GLU A 94 -32.80 -14.29 2.43
CA GLU A 94 -33.85 -15.14 3.01
C GLU A 94 -34.73 -14.37 4.01
N LEU A 95 -34.12 -13.55 4.86
CA LEU A 95 -34.84 -12.65 5.76
C LEU A 95 -35.71 -11.66 4.99
N GLU A 96 -35.21 -11.04 3.92
CA GLU A 96 -36.00 -10.11 3.09
C GLU A 96 -37.23 -10.79 2.46
N LYS A 97 -37.09 -12.04 1.99
CA LYS A 97 -38.21 -12.82 1.44
C LYS A 97 -39.26 -13.17 2.49
N THR A 98 -38.84 -13.45 3.73
CA THR A 98 -39.75 -13.76 4.84
C THR A 98 -40.42 -12.51 5.41
N LEU A 99 -39.77 -11.35 5.33
CA LEU A 99 -40.30 -10.03 5.66
C LEU A 99 -41.09 -9.37 4.49
N GLY A 100 -41.67 -10.17 3.58
CA GLY A 100 -42.43 -9.68 2.42
C GLY A 100 -43.38 -8.52 2.74
N PRO A 101 -43.75 -7.70 1.73
CA PRO A 101 -44.30 -6.34 1.92
C PRO A 101 -45.35 -6.34 3.01
N SER A 102 -45.08 -5.60 4.10
CA SER A 102 -45.97 -5.54 5.26
C SER A 102 -47.39 -5.26 4.77
N ALA A 103 -48.22 -6.28 4.79
CA ALA A 103 -49.65 -6.18 4.64
C ALA A 103 -50.24 -5.67 5.96
N ASP A 104 -49.73 -4.54 6.46
CA ASP A 104 -50.50 -3.68 7.34
C ASP A 104 -51.56 -2.98 6.47
N CYS A 105 -52.51 -3.78 5.99
CA CYS A 105 -53.85 -3.34 5.62
C CYS A 105 -54.57 -2.97 6.93
N VAL A 106 -54.23 -1.83 7.49
CA VAL A 106 -54.91 -1.26 8.65
C VAL A 106 -56.11 -0.43 8.19
N LYS A 107 -57.29 -0.85 8.70
CA LYS A 107 -58.62 -0.19 8.82
C LYS A 107 -59.55 -0.28 7.60
N ALA A 108 -60.83 -0.66 7.75
CA ALA A 108 -61.75 -0.24 8.79
C ALA A 108 -62.84 -1.27 9.20
N HIS A 109 -63.32 -1.07 10.44
CA HIS A 109 -64.41 -1.71 11.16
C HIS A 109 -65.68 -2.11 10.37
N PRO A 110 -66.40 -3.17 10.82
CA PRO A 110 -67.82 -3.30 10.52
C PRO A 110 -68.63 -2.36 11.43
N GLN A 111 -69.33 -1.37 10.85
CA GLN A 111 -70.42 -0.69 11.54
C GLN A 111 -71.62 -1.63 11.63
N VAL A 112 -72.03 -1.93 12.86
CA VAL A 112 -73.36 -2.46 13.16
C VAL A 112 -74.34 -1.30 13.14
N VAL A 113 -75.36 -1.38 12.29
CA VAL A 113 -76.52 -0.47 12.30
C VAL A 113 -77.73 -1.30 12.73
N TRP A 114 -78.39 -0.83 13.78
CA TRP A 114 -79.71 -1.29 14.24
C TRP A 114 -80.81 -0.75 13.34
#